data_AF-A0A8T4DA55-F1
#
_entry.id   AF-A0A8T4DA55-F1
#
_cell.length_a   1.000
_cell.length_b   1.000
_cell.length_c   1.000
_cell.angle_alpha   90.00
_cell.angle_beta   90.00
_cell.angle_gamma   90.00
#
_symmetry.space_group_name_H-M   'P 1'
#
loop_
_entity.id
_entity.type
_entity.pdbx_description
1 polymer ?
#
loop_
_entity_poly.entity_id
_entity_poly.type
_entity_poly.pdbx_seq_one_letter_code
_entity_poly.pdbx_strand_id
1 'polypeptide(L)' 'MQLWAKLKGKLKGNLFFQALPFAFLIAVLTFLGLFGGFTFGKRFEGSVASFALAFALSFLGFIFGLLISYALMKLKYE' A
#
# COMPACT_ATOMS: atom_id res chain seq x y z
N MET A 1 30.63 4.41 -12.14
CA MET A 1 30.14 3.26 -11.33
C MET A 1 30.26 3.43 -9.81
N GLN A 2 31.15 4.27 -9.26
CA GLN A 2 31.28 4.43 -7.79
C GLN A 2 30.13 5.20 -7.11
N LEU A 3 29.42 6.07 -7.83
CA LEU A 3 28.31 6.86 -7.27
C LEU A 3 27.12 5.97 -6.85
N TRP A 4 26.81 4.94 -7.66
CA TRP A 4 25.76 3.96 -7.38
C TRP A 4 26.07 3.09 -6.17
N ALA A 5 27.34 2.74 -5.95
CA ALA A 5 27.77 1.98 -4.78
C ALA A 5 27.71 2.81 -3.48
N LYS A 6 28.10 4.09 -3.54
CA LYS A 6 27.96 5.04 -2.41
C LYS A 6 26.48 5.32 -2.07
N LEU A 7 25.63 5.44 -3.08
CA LEU A 7 24.17 5.54 -2.89
C LEU A 7 23.62 4.26 -2.26
N LYS A 8 23.95 3.07 -2.76
CA LYS A 8 23.54 1.78 -2.17
C LYS A 8 23.97 1.63 -0.70
N GLY A 9 25.16 2.10 -0.34
CA GLY A 9 25.68 2.09 1.03
C GLY A 9 24.89 3.00 1.98
N LYS A 10 24.53 4.21 1.54
CA LYS A 10 23.67 5.13 2.30
C LYS A 10 22.21 4.68 2.36
N LEU A 11 21.71 4.04 1.30
CA LEU A 11 20.36 3.48 1.22
C LEU A 11 20.15 2.33 2.21
N LYS A 12 21.16 1.46 2.36
CA LYS A 12 21.07 0.26 3.22
C LYS A 12 20.91 0.58 4.71
N GLY A 13 21.34 1.76 5.16
CA GLY A 13 21.19 2.21 6.55
C GLY A 13 19.95 3.06 6.82
N ASN A 14 19.20 3.45 5.79
CA ASN A 14 18.06 4.34 5.96
C ASN A 14 16.77 3.53 6.12
N LEU A 15 16.12 3.69 7.29
CA LEU A 15 14.80 3.16 7.63
C LEU A 15 13.77 3.34 6.49
N PHE A 16 13.92 4.42 5.71
CA PHE A 16 13.14 4.73 4.53
C PHE A 16 13.13 3.64 3.45
N PHE A 17 14.27 3.01 3.16
CA PHE A 17 14.34 1.94 2.15
C PHE A 17 13.80 0.61 2.66
N GLN A 18 13.85 0.40 3.97
CA GLN A 18 13.18 -0.73 4.61
C GLN A 18 11.66 -0.52 4.66
N ALA A 19 11.18 0.72 4.82
CA ALA A 19 9.77 1.07 4.80
C ALA A 19 9.17 1.12 3.38
N LEU A 20 9.98 1.39 2.36
CA LEU A 20 9.57 1.52 0.96
C LEU A 20 8.74 0.34 0.42
N PRO A 21 9.14 -0.95 0.60
CA PRO A 21 8.34 -2.07 0.11
C PRO A 21 6.98 -2.16 0.80
N PHE A 22 6.89 -1.79 2.07
CA PHE A 22 5.63 -1.76 2.82
C PHE A 22 4.73 -0.61 2.36
N ALA A 23 5.30 0.58 2.16
CA ALA A 23 4.58 1.72 1.57
C ALA A 23 4.07 1.39 0.16
N PHE A 24 4.86 0.70 -0.65
CA PHE A 24 4.45 0.23 -1.97
C PHE A 24 3.31 -0.80 -1.88
N LEU A 25 3.41 -1.76 -0.96
CA LEU A 25 2.37 -2.77 -0.72
C LEU A 25 1.05 -2.12 -0.29
N ILE A 26 1.10 -1.19 0.67
CA ILE A 26 -0.06 -0.41 1.10
C ILE A 26 -0.65 0.36 -0.08
N ALA A 27 0.17 1.05 -0.88
CA ALA A 27 -0.29 1.81 -2.03
C ALA A 27 -1.01 0.92 -3.05
N VAL A 28 -0.41 -0.21 -3.43
CA VAL A 28 -1.02 -1.16 -4.38
C VAL A 28 -2.35 -1.69 -3.87
N LEU A 29 -2.43 -2.09 -2.60
CA LEU A 29 -3.66 -2.61 -2.00
C LEU A 29 -4.75 -1.54 -1.91
N THR A 30 -4.37 -0.30 -1.60
CA THR A 30 -5.26 0.86 -1.56
C THR A 30 -5.79 1.22 -2.95
N PHE A 31 -4.95 1.16 -3.99
CA PHE A 31 -5.35 1.37 -5.39
C PHE A 31 -6.28 0.26 -5.90
N LEU A 32 -6.00 -1.00 -5.56
CA LEU A 32 -6.89 -2.12 -5.87
C LEU A 32 -8.26 -1.95 -5.20
N GLY A 33 -8.29 -1.48 -3.95
CA GLY A 33 -9.53 -1.14 -3.25
C GLY A 33 -10.31 -0.01 -3.92
N LEU A 34 -9.63 1.07 -4.30
CA LEU A 34 -10.21 2.20 -5.04
C LEU A 34 -10.82 1.75 -6.37
N PHE A 35 -10.04 1.09 -7.23
CA PHE A 35 -10.49 0.63 -8.54
C PHE A 35 -11.56 -0.45 -8.44
N GLY A 36 -11.37 -1.41 -7.52
CA GLY A 36 -12.34 -2.48 -7.28
C GLY A 36 -13.68 -1.93 -6.82
N GLY A 37 -13.68 -1.01 -5.85
CA GLY A 37 -14.90 -0.39 -5.35
C GLY A 37 -15.57 0.55 -6.35
N PHE A 38 -14.81 1.25 -7.20
CA PHE A 38 -15.41 2.01 -8.32
C PHE A 38 -16.06 1.10 -9.35
N THR A 39 -15.42 -0.03 -9.68
CA THR A 39 -15.90 -0.98 -10.70
C THR A 39 -17.14 -1.72 -10.21
N PHE A 40 -17.14 -2.19 -8.96
CA PHE A 40 -18.31 -2.81 -8.34
C PHE A 40 -19.42 -1.80 -8.10
N GLY A 41 -19.06 -0.59 -7.65
CA GLY A 41 -19.98 0.51 -7.42
C GLY A 41 -20.77 0.90 -8.66
N LYS A 42 -20.12 0.91 -9.83
CA LYS A 42 -20.77 1.20 -11.12
C LYS A 42 -21.92 0.26 -11.46
N ARG A 43 -21.98 -0.94 -10.87
CA ARG A 43 -23.12 -1.86 -11.05
C ARG A 43 -24.38 -1.41 -10.31
N PHE A 44 -24.26 -0.49 -9.35
CA PHE A 44 -25.38 -0.02 -8.52
C PHE A 44 -26.02 1.28 -9.05
N GLU A 45 -25.72 1.72 -10.28
CA GLU A 45 -26.22 2.93 -10.98
C GLU A 45 -26.04 4.28 -10.27
N GLY A 46 -25.70 4.31 -8.98
CA GLY A 46 -25.45 5.51 -8.19
C GLY A 46 -23.99 5.93 -8.17
N SER A 47 -23.68 7.13 -8.68
CA SER A 47 -22.33 7.72 -8.58
C SER A 47 -21.86 7.88 -7.12
N VAL A 48 -22.78 8.19 -6.20
CA VAL A 48 -22.48 8.34 -4.76
C VAL A 48 -22.17 6.98 -4.12
N ALA A 49 -22.96 5.95 -4.42
CA ALA A 49 -22.73 4.59 -3.93
C ALA A 49 -21.39 4.04 -4.43
N SER A 50 -21.04 4.35 -5.68
CA SER A 50 -19.75 3.97 -6.26
C SER A 50 -18.57 4.59 -5.53
N PHE A 51 -18.69 5.88 -5.22
CA PHE A 51 -17.66 6.62 -4.51
C PHE A 51 -17.51 6.13 -3.06
N ALA A 52 -18.63 5.90 -2.37
CA ALA A 52 -18.64 5.38 -1.00
C ALA A 52 -18.03 3.97 -0.93
N LEU A 53 -18.36 3.10 -1.89
CA LEU A 53 -17.80 1.75 -1.96
C LEU A 53 -16.29 1.77 -2.26
N ALA A 54 -15.86 2.60 -3.22
CA ALA A 54 -14.45 2.80 -3.52
C ALA A 54 -13.67 3.32 -2.31
N PHE A 55 -14.22 4.29 -1.60
CA PHE A 55 -13.61 4.84 -0.39
C PHE A 55 -13.50 3.79 0.72
N ALA A 56 -14.57 3.04 0.97
CA ALA A 56 -14.57 1.97 1.99
C ALA A 56 -13.56 0.86 1.65
N LEU A 57 -13.53 0.39 0.40
CA LEU A 57 -12.56 -0.63 -0.03
C LEU A 57 -11.12 -0.11 -0.02
N SER A 58 -10.92 1.17 -0.32
CA SER A 58 -9.59 1.81 -0.23
C SER A 58 -9.08 1.84 1.21
N PHE A 59 -9.94 2.25 2.15
CA PHE A 59 -9.63 2.19 3.59
C PHE A 59 -9.35 0.77 4.06
N LEU A 60 -10.13 -0.21 3.57
CA LEU A 60 -9.86 -1.62 3.85
C LEU A 60 -8.49 -2.05 3.33
N GLY A 61 -8.17 -1.73 2.08
CA GLY A 61 -6.86 -2.01 1.47
C GLY A 61 -5.71 -1.35 2.23
N PHE A 62 -5.90 -0.13 2.72
CA PHE A 62 -4.92 0.55 3.57
C PHE A 62 -4.71 -0.18 4.91
N ILE A 63 -5.79 -0.54 5.61
CA ILE A 63 -5.73 -1.26 6.89
C ILE A 63 -5.10 -2.64 6.71
N PHE A 64 -5.49 -3.40 5.68
CA PHE A 64 -4.87 -4.69 5.37
C PHE A 64 -3.39 -4.54 5.02
N GLY A 65 -3.02 -3.54 4.23
CA GLY A 65 -1.63 -3.25 3.91
C GLY A 65 -0.81 -2.94 5.16
N LEU A 66 -1.37 -2.17 6.11
CA LEU A 66 -0.75 -1.90 7.40
C LEU A 66 -0.61 -3.16 8.25
N LEU A 67 -1.66 -3.98 8.36
CA LEU A 67 -1.64 -5.22 9.14
C LEU A 67 -0.60 -6.21 8.60
N ILE A 68 -0.55 -6.40 7.28
CA ILE A 68 0.43 -7.26 6.61
C ILE A 68 1.84 -6.71 6.85
N SER A 69 2.03 -5.40 6.69
CA SER A 69 3.33 -4.76 6.92
C SER A 69 3.78 -4.92 8.37
N TYR A 70 2.87 -4.74 9.32
CA TYR A 70 3.13 -4.93 10.75
C TYR A 70 3.46 -6.39 11.06
N ALA A 71 2.69 -7.35 10.53
CA ALA A 71 2.94 -8.78 10.72
C ALA A 71 4.30 -9.21 10.15
N LEU A 72 4.64 -8.75 8.95
CA LEU A 72 5.95 -9.00 8.34
C LEU A 72 7.10 -8.37 9.13
N MET A 73 6.90 -7.17 9.66
CA MET A 73 7.90 -6.50 10.49
C MET A 73 8.07 -7.25 11.82
N LYS A 74 6.96 -7.65 12.45
CA LYS A 74 6.97 -8.44 13.68
C LYS A 74 7.70 -9.78 13.48
N LEU A 75 7.40 -10.51 12.40
CA LEU A 75 8.04 -11.79 12.06
C LEU A 75 9.53 -11.67 11.70
N LYS A 76 9.98 -10.48 11.26
CA LYS A 76 11.39 -10.22 10.93
C LYS A 76 12.23 -9.84 12.16
N TYR A 77 11.61 -9.33 13.22
CA TYR A 77 12.28 -8.84 14.43
C TYR A 77 12.02 -9.72 15.68
N GLU A 78 11.20 -10.76 15.57
CA GLU A 78 11.13 -11.90 16.51
C GLU A 78 12.21 -12.95 16.22
#